data_AF-A0A8S0GXP3-F1
#
_entry.id   AF-A0A8S0GXP3-F1
#
_cell.length_a   1.000
_cell.length_b   1.000
_cell.length_c   1.000
_cell.angle_alpha   90.00
_cell.angle_beta   90.00
_cell.angle_gamma   90.00
#
_symmetry.space_group_name_H-M   'P 1'
#
loop_
_entity.id
_entity.type
_entity.pdbx_description
1 polymer ?
#
loop_
_entity_poly.entity_id
_entity_poly.type
_entity_poly.pdbx_seq_one_letter_code
_entity_poly.pdbx_strand_id
1 'polypeptide(L)'
;MIAKGAWRSAARTDPGKVRARNEDAFLDCPEQGLWVVADGMGGHQGGDIASQLIVASLAELPLEGGFEARLDSLRQCLHWLNRRLGQELTVSAGRRDSIMGSTVVALLLQGDRGACVWAGDSRCYLWREQRLYQLSRDHSLMQKLIDEQQMSVEQARSHPAANALTRAVGPASG
;
A
#
# COMPACT_ATOMS: atom_id res chain seq x y z
N MET A 1 17.76 -30.55 5.62
CA MET A 1 17.31 -29.83 4.42
C MET A 1 15.79 -29.78 4.42
N ILE A 2 15.19 -28.62 4.69
CA ILE A 2 13.77 -28.38 4.40
C ILE A 2 13.74 -27.34 3.29
N ALA A 3 13.46 -27.78 2.07
CA ALA A 3 13.22 -26.92 0.93
C ALA A 3 11.87 -27.32 0.31
N LYS A 4 10.89 -26.40 0.39
CA LYS A 4 9.70 -26.18 -0.46
C LYS A 4 8.47 -25.74 0.37
N GLY A 5 8.10 -24.46 0.21
CA GLY A 5 6.76 -23.90 0.47
C GLY A 5 6.44 -23.53 1.93
N ALA A 6 7.04 -22.48 2.48
CA ALA A 6 6.77 -22.08 3.87
C ALA A 6 5.40 -21.38 4.06
N TRP A 7 4.86 -20.76 3.01
CA TRP A 7 3.70 -19.89 3.11
C TRP A 7 2.60 -20.32 2.14
N ARG A 8 1.36 -20.30 2.60
CA ARG A 8 0.17 -20.49 1.78
C ARG A 8 -0.57 -19.18 1.71
N SER A 9 -0.95 -18.78 0.52
CA SER A 9 -1.64 -17.53 0.25
C SER A 9 -2.65 -17.72 -0.88
N ALA A 10 -3.59 -16.79 -0.93
CA ALA A 10 -4.53 -16.63 -2.01
C ALA A 10 -4.87 -15.15 -2.10
N ALA A 11 -5.10 -14.66 -3.31
CA ALA A 11 -5.48 -13.28 -3.55
C ALA A 11 -6.73 -13.21 -4.42
N ARG A 12 -7.52 -12.16 -4.20
CA ARG A 12 -8.75 -11.88 -4.94
C ARG A 12 -8.96 -10.39 -4.98
N THR A 13 -9.44 -9.89 -6.11
CA THR A 13 -9.87 -8.50 -6.29
C THR A 13 -11.21 -8.47 -7.03
N ASP A 14 -11.99 -7.41 -6.83
CA ASP A 14 -13.31 -7.22 -7.44
C ASP A 14 -13.59 -5.71 -7.61
N PRO A 15 -14.05 -5.23 -8.78
CA PRO A 15 -14.37 -3.80 -8.98
C PRO A 15 -15.55 -3.32 -8.12
N GLY A 16 -16.31 -4.23 -7.52
CA GLY A 16 -17.56 -3.94 -6.85
C GLY A 16 -18.68 -3.60 -7.83
N LYS A 17 -19.75 -2.99 -7.30
CA LYS A 17 -20.98 -2.68 -8.06
C LYS A 17 -21.11 -1.21 -8.49
N VAL A 18 -20.23 -0.35 -7.97
CA VAL A 18 -20.35 1.11 -8.08
C VAL A 18 -19.29 1.71 -8.98
N ARG A 19 -18.05 1.22 -8.89
CA ARG A 19 -16.93 1.74 -9.68
C ARG A 19 -16.93 1.09 -11.06
N ALA A 20 -16.65 1.89 -12.08
CA ALA A 20 -16.56 1.41 -13.46
C ALA A 20 -15.24 0.66 -13.73
N ARG A 21 -14.23 0.83 -12.87
CA ARG A 21 -12.90 0.26 -12.99
C ARG A 21 -12.40 -0.19 -11.64
N ASN A 22 -11.56 -1.22 -11.67
CA ASN A 22 -10.82 -1.67 -10.50
C ASN A 22 -9.45 -0.99 -10.51
N GLU A 23 -9.19 -0.13 -9.52
CA GLU A 23 -7.90 0.53 -9.34
C GLU A 23 -7.03 -0.21 -8.32
N ASP A 24 -7.52 -1.33 -7.77
CA ASP A 24 -6.76 -2.20 -6.87
C ASP A 24 -5.81 -3.10 -7.66
N ALA A 25 -4.60 -3.26 -7.13
CA ALA A 25 -3.63 -4.24 -7.58
C ALA A 25 -3.07 -5.01 -6.37
N PHE A 26 -2.64 -6.25 -6.61
CA PHE A 26 -1.98 -7.06 -5.58
C PHE A 26 -0.82 -7.87 -6.15
N LEU A 27 0.12 -8.22 -5.28
CA LEU A 27 1.17 -9.20 -5.52
C LEU A 27 1.00 -10.36 -4.53
N ASP A 28 0.96 -11.58 -5.06
CA ASP A 28 0.98 -12.83 -4.28
C ASP A 28 2.18 -13.67 -4.70
N CYS A 29 3.29 -13.55 -3.94
CA CYS A 29 4.57 -14.16 -4.27
C CYS A 29 5.12 -14.95 -3.07
N PRO A 30 4.48 -16.07 -2.68
CA PRO A 30 4.85 -16.86 -1.50
C PRO A 30 6.25 -17.48 -1.60
N GLU A 31 6.76 -17.72 -2.80
CA GLU A 31 8.11 -18.20 -3.07
C GLU A 31 9.19 -17.17 -2.68
N GLN A 32 8.87 -15.88 -2.78
CA GLN A 32 9.70 -14.81 -2.23
C GLN A 32 9.21 -14.39 -0.84
N GLY A 33 8.11 -14.91 -0.32
CA GLY A 33 7.53 -14.43 0.94
C GLY A 33 7.19 -12.94 0.90
N LEU A 34 6.74 -12.45 -0.25
CA LEU A 34 6.30 -11.06 -0.45
C LEU A 34 4.83 -11.04 -0.86
N TRP A 35 4.04 -10.23 -0.17
CA TRP A 35 2.67 -9.93 -0.53
C TRP A 35 2.45 -8.43 -0.52
N VAL A 36 1.69 -7.93 -1.49
CA VAL A 36 1.43 -6.49 -1.62
C VAL A 36 -0.04 -6.29 -1.98
N VAL A 37 -0.65 -5.26 -1.41
CA VAL A 37 -1.91 -4.69 -1.88
C VAL A 37 -1.69 -3.20 -2.10
N ALA A 38 -2.21 -2.70 -3.21
CA ALA A 38 -2.13 -1.30 -3.60
C ALA A 38 -3.50 -0.85 -4.10
N ASP A 39 -4.06 0.19 -3.47
CA ASP A 39 -5.31 0.85 -3.89
C ASP A 39 -4.95 2.15 -4.61
N GLY A 40 -5.19 2.15 -5.93
CA GLY A 40 -4.89 3.26 -6.81
C GLY A 40 -5.88 4.40 -6.66
N MET A 41 -5.37 5.62 -6.63
CA MET A 41 -6.17 6.84 -6.61
C MET A 41 -5.75 7.80 -7.70
N GLY A 42 -6.70 8.23 -8.53
CA GLY A 42 -6.43 9.31 -9.46
C GLY A 42 -7.38 9.40 -10.64
N GLY A 43 -8.52 10.06 -10.45
CA GLY A 43 -9.37 10.57 -11.54
C GLY A 43 -9.56 9.60 -12.72
N HIS A 44 -9.55 10.12 -13.95
CA HIS A 44 -10.01 9.37 -15.13
C HIS A 44 -9.20 8.09 -15.47
N GLN A 45 -7.87 8.00 -15.18
CA GLN A 45 -6.98 6.85 -15.49
C GLN A 45 -5.65 6.83 -14.69
N GLY A 46 -5.58 7.51 -13.53
CA GLY A 46 -4.33 7.63 -12.77
C GLY A 46 -4.14 6.50 -11.76
N GLY A 47 -5.20 6.10 -11.08
CA GLY A 47 -5.11 5.14 -9.97
C GLY A 47 -4.66 3.76 -10.42
N ASP A 48 -5.28 3.22 -11.48
CA ASP A 48 -4.94 1.91 -12.04
C ASP A 48 -3.49 1.81 -12.51
N ILE A 49 -2.97 2.86 -13.16
CA ILE A 49 -1.56 2.93 -13.59
C ILE A 49 -0.64 2.91 -12.36
N ALA A 50 -0.94 3.71 -11.33
CA ALA A 50 -0.10 3.83 -10.16
C ALA A 50 -0.02 2.52 -9.36
N SER A 51 -1.16 1.89 -9.07
CA SER A 51 -1.20 0.64 -8.30
C SER A 51 -0.54 -0.52 -9.06
N GLN A 52 -0.78 -0.63 -10.37
CA GLN A 52 -0.13 -1.64 -11.22
C GLN A 52 1.38 -1.44 -11.31
N LEU A 53 1.84 -0.19 -11.46
CA LEU A 53 3.28 0.10 -11.51
C LEU A 53 4.00 -0.30 -10.22
N ILE A 54 3.37 -0.05 -9.06
CA ILE A 54 3.90 -0.47 -7.76
C ILE A 54 4.03 -1.99 -7.72
N VAL A 55 2.95 -2.71 -8.01
CA VAL A 55 2.92 -4.18 -7.96
C VAL A 55 3.93 -4.79 -8.95
N ALA A 56 3.99 -4.30 -10.18
CA ALA A 56 4.92 -4.80 -11.20
C ALA A 56 6.38 -4.58 -10.80
N SER A 57 6.71 -3.39 -10.30
CA SER A 57 8.09 -3.08 -9.87
C SER A 57 8.53 -3.91 -8.66
N LEU A 58 7.59 -4.24 -7.76
CA LEU A 58 7.86 -5.10 -6.62
C LEU A 58 7.92 -6.59 -6.98
N ALA A 59 7.20 -7.01 -8.02
CA ALA A 59 7.27 -8.38 -8.54
C ALA A 59 8.64 -8.67 -9.19
N GLU A 60 9.23 -7.67 -9.85
CA GLU A 60 10.55 -7.76 -10.50
C GLU A 60 11.72 -7.44 -9.55
N LEU A 61 11.44 -7.05 -8.31
CA LEU A 61 12.47 -6.66 -7.35
C LEU A 61 13.33 -7.88 -6.97
N PRO A 62 14.67 -7.84 -7.21
CA PRO A 62 15.55 -8.93 -6.81
C PRO A 62 15.69 -8.95 -5.28
N LEU A 63 14.94 -9.85 -4.65
CA LEU A 63 14.94 -10.01 -3.19
C LEU A 63 15.99 -11.03 -2.74
N GLU A 64 17.26 -10.66 -2.86
CA GLU A 64 18.41 -11.48 -2.49
C GLU A 64 18.92 -11.21 -1.06
N GLY A 65 19.63 -12.18 -0.50
CA GLY A 65 20.31 -12.04 0.79
C GLY A 65 19.41 -12.24 2.02
N GLY A 66 19.83 -11.63 3.14
CA GLY A 66 19.14 -11.73 4.42
C GLY A 66 17.93 -10.81 4.52
N PHE A 67 17.12 -11.00 5.57
CA PHE A 67 15.88 -10.24 5.79
C PHE A 67 16.07 -8.72 5.74
N GLU A 68 17.12 -8.17 6.36
CA GLU A 68 17.37 -6.72 6.36
C GLU A 68 17.67 -6.19 4.96
N ALA A 69 18.52 -6.88 4.19
CA ALA A 69 18.85 -6.48 2.82
C ALA A 69 17.60 -6.46 1.94
N ARG A 70 16.72 -7.46 2.08
CA ARG A 70 15.46 -7.56 1.35
C ARG A 70 14.47 -6.47 1.74
N LEU A 71 14.39 -6.15 3.04
CA LEU A 71 13.58 -5.05 3.55
C LEU A 71 14.08 -3.69 3.05
N ASP A 72 15.39 -3.49 2.98
CA ASP A 72 15.99 -2.27 2.45
C ASP A 72 15.75 -2.14 0.93
N SER A 73 15.90 -3.23 0.16
CA SER A 73 15.53 -3.25 -1.27
C SER A 73 14.07 -2.87 -1.49
N LEU A 74 13.15 -3.42 -0.68
CA LEU A 74 11.72 -3.09 -0.73
C LEU A 74 11.49 -1.60 -0.48
N ARG A 75 12.09 -1.03 0.58
CA ARG A 75 11.98 0.40 0.91
C ARG A 75 12.56 1.28 -0.19
N GLN A 76 13.72 0.93 -0.74
CA GLN A 76 14.37 1.69 -1.81
C GLN A 76 13.52 1.70 -3.09
N CYS A 77 12.93 0.56 -3.45
CA CYS A 77 11.99 0.46 -4.57
C CYS A 77 10.78 1.39 -4.37
N LEU A 78 10.13 1.33 -3.21
CA LEU A 78 9.00 2.20 -2.89
C LEU A 78 9.36 3.69 -2.89
N HIS A 79 10.54 4.06 -2.37
CA HIS A 79 11.02 5.44 -2.44
C HIS A 79 11.31 5.89 -3.88
N TRP A 80 11.85 5.01 -4.72
CA TRP A 80 12.06 5.30 -6.13
C TRP A 80 10.72 5.48 -6.87
N LEU A 81 9.75 4.59 -6.64
CA LEU A 81 8.39 4.69 -7.17
C LEU A 81 7.71 5.99 -6.76
N ASN A 82 7.84 6.38 -5.50
CA ASN A 82 7.31 7.64 -4.99
C ASN A 82 7.86 8.85 -5.75
N ARG A 83 9.18 8.88 -5.99
CA ARG A 83 9.81 9.96 -6.77
C ARG A 83 9.36 9.93 -8.23
N ARG A 84 9.29 8.74 -8.84
CA ARG A 84 8.88 8.57 -10.23
C ARG A 84 7.44 9.07 -10.46
N LEU A 85 6.49 8.57 -9.68
CA LEU A 85 5.09 8.99 -9.75
C LEU A 85 4.93 10.49 -9.42
N GLY A 86 5.72 11.02 -8.50
CA GLY A 86 5.77 12.46 -8.21
C GLY A 86 6.29 13.32 -9.38
N GLN A 87 7.23 12.81 -10.18
CA GLN A 87 7.82 13.53 -11.32
C GLN A 87 6.93 13.51 -12.56
N GLU A 88 6.21 12.41 -12.84
CA GLU A 88 5.30 12.30 -13.98
C GLU A 88 4.14 13.33 -13.91
N LEU A 89 3.77 13.76 -12.71
CA LEU A 89 2.84 14.86 -12.45
C LEU A 89 3.40 16.23 -12.85
N THR A 90 4.69 16.45 -12.59
CA THR A 90 5.37 17.73 -12.87
C THR A 90 5.51 17.95 -14.39
N VAL A 91 5.73 16.89 -15.17
CA VAL A 91 5.86 16.96 -16.64
C VAL A 91 4.50 17.13 -17.33
N SER A 92 3.43 16.67 -16.70
CA SER A 92 2.06 16.74 -17.25
C SER A 92 1.34 18.06 -16.92
N ALA A 93 2.04 19.10 -16.47
CA ALA A 93 1.54 20.40 -16.00
C ALA A 93 0.62 21.20 -16.97
N GLY A 94 0.32 20.67 -18.15
CA GLY A 94 -0.78 21.14 -19.01
C GLY A 94 -2.17 20.59 -18.63
N ARG A 95 -2.26 19.57 -17.76
CA ARG A 95 -3.51 18.99 -17.25
C ARG A 95 -3.52 19.06 -15.72
N ARG A 96 -4.12 20.12 -15.18
CA ARG A 96 -4.13 20.47 -13.75
C ARG A 96 -4.84 19.46 -12.81
N ASP A 97 -5.45 18.40 -13.34
CA ASP A 97 -6.43 17.59 -12.59
C ASP A 97 -6.04 16.11 -12.37
N SER A 98 -4.88 15.64 -12.84
CA SER A 98 -4.52 14.23 -12.72
C SER A 98 -3.60 13.98 -11.53
N ILE A 99 -4.11 14.07 -10.29
CA ILE A 99 -3.42 13.47 -9.14
C ILE A 99 -3.36 11.96 -9.40
N MET A 100 -2.17 11.39 -9.51
CA MET A 100 -1.92 9.96 -9.79
C MET A 100 -1.10 9.38 -8.66
N GLY A 101 -1.71 8.58 -7.79
CA GLY A 101 -1.03 7.94 -6.67
C GLY A 101 -1.66 6.62 -6.30
N SER A 102 -1.08 5.94 -5.33
CA SER A 102 -1.64 4.70 -4.81
C SER A 102 -1.24 4.52 -3.36
N THR A 103 -2.12 3.90 -2.58
CA THR A 103 -1.72 3.30 -1.32
C THR A 103 -0.82 2.10 -1.59
N VAL A 104 -0.10 1.65 -0.57
CA VAL A 104 0.60 0.38 -0.59
C VAL A 104 0.63 -0.19 0.82
N VAL A 105 0.41 -1.49 0.93
CA VAL A 105 0.76 -2.28 2.11
C VAL A 105 1.47 -3.53 1.64
N ALA A 106 2.69 -3.75 2.13
CA ALA A 106 3.54 -4.87 1.78
C ALA A 106 3.90 -5.67 3.04
N LEU A 107 3.74 -6.99 2.96
CA LEU A 107 4.19 -7.95 3.97
C LEU A 107 5.38 -8.72 3.39
N LEU A 108 6.54 -8.61 4.06
CA LEU A 108 7.75 -9.37 3.75
C LEU A 108 8.02 -10.37 4.87
N LEU A 109 8.11 -11.65 4.54
CA LEU A 109 8.43 -12.74 5.47
C LEU A 109 9.70 -13.49 5.05
N GLN A 110 10.52 -13.84 6.04
CA GLN A 110 11.68 -14.73 5.86
C GLN A 110 11.95 -15.51 7.15
N GLY A 111 11.78 -16.82 7.10
CA GLY A 111 11.92 -17.66 8.28
C GLY A 111 10.93 -17.26 9.38
N ASP A 112 11.45 -16.88 10.54
CA ASP A 112 10.71 -16.40 11.71
C ASP A 112 10.54 -14.87 11.77
N ARG A 113 11.04 -14.15 10.76
CA ARG A 113 11.00 -12.69 10.69
C ARG A 113 9.94 -12.20 9.72
N GLY A 114 9.31 -11.08 10.06
CA GLY A 114 8.33 -10.40 9.22
C GLY A 114 8.38 -8.88 9.36
N ALA A 115 8.12 -8.18 8.27
CA ALA A 115 7.96 -6.73 8.24
C ALA A 115 6.70 -6.33 7.47
N CYS A 116 5.97 -5.36 8.02
CA CYS A 116 4.87 -4.67 7.35
C CYS A 116 5.35 -3.27 6.97
N VAL A 117 5.32 -2.94 5.68
CA VAL A 117 5.69 -1.63 5.13
C VAL A 117 4.46 -1.04 4.44
N TRP A 118 4.06 0.18 4.78
CA TRP A 118 2.82 0.74 4.20
C TRP A 118 2.85 2.27 4.06
N ALA A 119 2.05 2.77 3.12
CA ALA A 119 1.67 4.16 2.95
C ALA A 119 0.21 4.23 2.49
N GLY A 120 -0.60 5.08 3.12
CA GLY A 120 -2.06 5.10 2.91
C GLY A 120 -2.84 4.35 3.99
N ASP A 121 -4.07 3.99 3.66
CA ASP A 121 -5.06 3.36 4.55
C ASP A 121 -5.37 1.90 4.18
N SER A 122 -4.69 1.33 3.18
CA SER A 122 -4.62 -0.13 2.99
C SER A 122 -4.05 -0.80 4.23
N ARG A 123 -4.62 -1.96 4.62
CA ARG A 123 -4.38 -2.54 5.95
C ARG A 123 -3.76 -3.92 5.95
N CYS A 124 -2.86 -4.16 6.90
CA CYS A 124 -2.32 -5.47 7.22
C CYS A 124 -2.82 -5.92 8.59
N TYR A 125 -3.30 -7.16 8.67
CA TYR A 125 -3.79 -7.75 9.92
C TYR A 125 -3.07 -9.06 10.23
N LEU A 126 -2.85 -9.33 11.51
CA LEU A 126 -2.39 -10.60 12.06
C LEU A 126 -3.55 -11.25 12.81
N TRP A 127 -3.97 -12.44 12.38
CA TRP A 127 -4.85 -13.30 13.15
C TRP A 127 -4.00 -14.29 13.96
N ARG A 128 -4.04 -14.19 15.29
CA ARG A 128 -3.30 -15.08 16.20
C ARG A 128 -4.09 -15.28 17.48
N GLU A 129 -4.15 -16.53 17.95
CA GLU A 129 -4.82 -16.88 19.21
C GLU A 129 -6.26 -16.34 19.31
N GLN A 130 -7.03 -16.50 18.22
CA GLN A 130 -8.43 -16.05 18.13
C GLN A 130 -8.60 -14.53 18.26
N ARG A 131 -7.55 -13.76 17.98
CA ARG A 131 -7.57 -12.30 18.01
C ARG A 131 -7.03 -11.73 16.71
N LEU A 132 -7.67 -10.66 16.25
CA LEU A 132 -7.27 -9.89 15.08
C LEU A 132 -6.52 -8.64 15.53
N TYR A 133 -5.27 -8.51 15.10
CA TYR A 133 -4.41 -7.36 15.38
C TYR A 133 -4.15 -6.60 14.09
N GLN A 134 -4.49 -5.31 14.05
CA GLN A 134 -4.08 -4.47 12.92
C GLN A 134 -2.61 -4.11 13.08
N LEU A 135 -1.76 -4.53 12.13
CA LEU A 135 -0.33 -4.25 12.16
C LEU A 135 0.00 -2.88 11.56
N SER A 136 -0.79 -2.43 10.59
CA SER A 136 -0.67 -1.10 9.99
C SER A 136 -1.49 -0.07 10.77
N ARG A 137 -1.16 1.21 10.59
CA ARG A 137 -1.96 2.33 11.07
C ARG A 137 -2.31 3.23 9.90
N ASP A 138 -3.59 3.48 9.68
CA ASP A 138 -4.06 4.22 8.52
C ASP A 138 -3.42 5.61 8.46
N HIS A 139 -2.86 5.95 7.31
CA HIS A 139 -2.43 7.32 7.06
C HIS A 139 -3.62 8.12 6.50
N SER A 140 -4.59 8.42 7.37
CA SER A 140 -5.80 9.20 7.06
C SER A 140 -5.97 10.39 8.01
N LEU A 141 -6.74 11.40 7.60
CA LEU A 141 -7.05 12.54 8.45
C LEU A 141 -7.82 12.09 9.70
N MET A 142 -8.75 11.15 9.56
CA MET A 142 -9.46 10.56 10.70
C MET A 142 -8.48 9.99 11.73
N GLN A 143 -7.50 9.18 11.30
CA GLN A 143 -6.52 8.60 12.21
C GLN A 143 -5.65 9.67 12.88
N LYS A 144 -5.28 10.72 12.12
CA LYS A 144 -4.55 11.87 12.67
C LYS A 144 -5.35 12.62 13.74
N LEU A 145 -6.65 12.83 13.52
CA LEU A 145 -7.54 13.49 14.49
C LEU A 145 -7.69 12.69 15.79
N ILE A 146 -7.80 11.36 15.68
CA ILE A 146 -7.86 10.47 16.85
C ILE A 146 -6.56 10.57 17.65
N ASP A 147 -5.42 10.49 16.96
CA ASP A 147 -4.10 10.43 17.60
C ASP A 147 -3.66 11.78 18.18
N GLU A 148 -3.87 12.89 17.47
CA GLU A 148 -3.36 14.22 17.85
C GLU A 148 -4.37 15.07 18.63
N GLN A 149 -5.67 14.94 18.34
CA GLN A 149 -6.71 15.78 18.96
C GLN A 149 -7.51 15.04 20.04
N GLN A 150 -7.11 13.81 20.39
CA GLN A 150 -7.84 12.95 21.35
C GLN A 150 -9.33 12.81 21.01
N MET A 151 -9.69 12.91 19.72
CA MET A 151 -11.07 12.76 19.29
C MET A 151 -11.49 11.30 19.41
N SER A 152 -12.72 11.08 19.86
CA SER A 152 -13.34 9.75 19.77
C SER A 152 -13.47 9.31 18.31
N VAL A 153 -13.56 8.00 18.10
CA VAL A 153 -13.74 7.41 16.76
C VAL A 153 -15.01 7.94 16.11
N GLU A 154 -16.09 8.11 16.89
CA GLU A 154 -17.37 8.64 16.45
C GLU A 154 -17.24 10.07 15.95
N GLN A 155 -16.54 10.93 16.69
CA GLN A 155 -16.33 12.32 16.31
C GLN A 155 -15.44 12.44 15.08
N ALA A 156 -14.35 11.66 15.00
CA ALA A 156 -13.43 11.71 13.87
C ALA A 156 -14.10 11.25 12.55
N ARG A 157 -15.01 10.27 12.61
CA ARG A 157 -15.81 9.82 11.45
C ARG A 157 -16.74 10.88 10.89
N SER A 158 -17.22 11.80 11.72
CA SER A 158 -18.15 12.85 11.30
C SER A 158 -17.47 13.97 10.50
N HIS A 159 -16.13 14.00 10.49
CA HIS A 159 -15.38 15.02 9.76
C HIS A 159 -15.58 14.85 8.24
N PRO A 160 -15.91 15.91 7.48
CA PRO A 160 -16.17 15.81 6.03
C PRO A 160 -15.02 15.19 5.22
N ALA A 161 -13.78 15.38 5.70
CA ALA A 161 -12.57 14.85 5.09
C ALA A 161 -11.97 13.65 5.86
N ALA A 162 -12.76 12.94 6.67
CA ALA A 162 -12.27 11.82 7.49
C ALA A 162 -11.47 10.77 6.67
N ASN A 163 -11.94 10.49 5.46
CA ASN A 163 -11.32 9.52 4.55
C ASN A 163 -10.15 10.10 3.73
N ALA A 164 -9.77 11.37 3.93
CA ALA A 164 -8.67 11.96 3.19
C ALA A 164 -7.34 11.31 3.62
N LEU A 165 -6.57 10.83 2.66
CA LEU A 165 -5.26 10.24 2.89
C LEU A 165 -4.21 11.31 3.24
N THR A 166 -3.36 11.01 4.21
CA THR A 166 -2.23 11.86 4.62
C THR A 166 -0.88 11.38 4.08
N ARG A 167 -0.81 10.12 3.61
CA ARG A 167 0.38 9.55 2.93
C ARG A 167 -0.05 8.59 1.84
N ALA A 168 0.75 8.50 0.79
CA ALA A 168 0.62 7.56 -0.31
C ALA A 168 1.94 7.52 -1.12
N VAL A 169 2.05 6.61 -2.08
CA VAL A 169 3.13 6.61 -3.06
C VAL A 169 2.74 7.49 -4.25
N GLY A 170 3.59 8.46 -4.58
CA GLY A 170 3.30 9.54 -5.52
C GLY A 170 2.82 10.80 -4.79
N PRO A 171 1.74 11.46 -5.22
CA PRO A 171 1.16 12.59 -4.52
C PRO A 171 0.21 12.11 -3.43
N ALA A 172 0.61 12.25 -2.17
CA ALA A 172 -0.35 12.52 -1.12
C ALA A 172 -0.65 14.02 -1.19
N SER A 173 -1.93 14.40 -1.29
CA SER A 173 -2.31 15.80 -1.10
C SER A 173 -1.78 16.25 0.26
N GLY A 174 -0.82 17.17 0.24
CA GLY A 174 -0.28 17.88 1.39
C GLY A 174 -0.15 19.33 1.03
#